data_AF-X1T1K2-F1
#
_entry.id   AF-X1T1K2-F1
#
_cell.length_a   1.000
_cell.length_b   1.000
_cell.length_c   1.000
_cell.angle_alpha   90.00
_cell.angle_beta   90.00
_cell.angle_gamma   90.00
#
_symmetry.space_group_name_H-M   'P 1'
#
loop_
_entity.id
_entity.type
_entity.pdbx_description
1 polymer ?
#
loop_
_entity_poly.entity_id
_entity_poly.type
_entity_poly.pdbx_seq_one_letter_code
_entity_poly.pdbx_strand_id
1 'polypeptide(L)'
;GITGALILTRLQTMVLIPFLLALVVFRYWRLFKPILSGIALFFLGCALILTPLLIRNHKITGVYWVDNPSSSAGLYRYYTMDTDLELDIPEAETQAEELRRNISVMTNALITGFGDISSLIMDNFMRNEASSFLTLPVRLGNQPALMDLLMIREPFWAEFYSQPSVLNVLIFIINAVLLSLGFSSAYKNRPKPTIAFLALHIIYSLSSAVVRLSGWRFIQSADWMLYTFFALGLVEAIHLLSENFTRWPHSTAFTRMLENPQIKPPAGPNT
;
A
#
# COMPACT_ATOMS: atom_id res chain seq x y z
N GLY A 1 -22.64 -1.28 -1.34
CA GLY A 1 -22.72 -2.00 -0.05
C GLY A 1 -21.50 -1.67 0.79
N ILE A 2 -20.48 -2.52 0.78
CA ILE A 2 -19.24 -2.34 1.55
C ILE A 2 -18.63 -0.94 1.35
N THR A 3 -18.56 -0.43 0.12
CA THR A 3 -18.08 0.94 -0.15
C THR A 3 -18.90 2.01 0.58
N GLY A 4 -20.22 1.86 0.65
CA GLY A 4 -21.07 2.77 1.44
C GLY A 4 -20.74 2.74 2.93
N ALA A 5 -20.47 1.56 3.49
CA ALA A 5 -20.02 1.43 4.88
C ALA A 5 -18.63 2.04 5.10
N LEU A 6 -17.71 1.87 4.15
CA LEU A 6 -16.39 2.50 4.19
C LEU A 6 -16.49 4.04 4.12
N ILE A 7 -17.43 4.57 3.35
CA ILE A 7 -17.68 6.03 3.28
C ILE A 7 -18.14 6.57 4.63
N LEU A 8 -18.94 5.80 5.38
CA LEU A 8 -19.37 6.18 6.73
C LEU A 8 -18.20 6.20 7.74
N THR A 9 -17.18 5.35 7.56
CA THR A 9 -16.03 5.32 8.47
C THR A 9 -14.97 6.35 8.09
N ARG A 10 -14.75 6.57 6.78
CA ARG A 10 -13.84 7.58 6.24
C ARG A 10 -14.38 8.13 4.93
N LEU A 11 -14.68 9.43 4.90
CA LEU A 11 -15.14 10.17 3.71
C LEU A 11 -14.18 9.99 2.51
N GLN A 12 -12.90 9.85 2.79
CA GLN A 12 -11.82 9.66 1.83
C GLN A 12 -12.00 8.43 0.93
N THR A 13 -12.73 7.41 1.42
CA THR A 13 -13.03 6.21 0.62
C THR A 13 -14.01 6.49 -0.52
N MET A 14 -14.65 7.66 -0.57
CA MET A 14 -15.42 8.10 -1.76
C MET A 14 -14.54 8.15 -3.01
N VAL A 15 -13.23 8.39 -2.86
CA VAL A 15 -12.27 8.39 -3.97
C VAL A 15 -12.11 7.00 -4.58
N LEU A 16 -12.45 5.91 -3.87
CA LEU A 16 -12.43 4.56 -4.43
C LEU A 16 -13.54 4.32 -5.47
N ILE A 17 -14.62 5.11 -5.45
CA ILE A 17 -15.77 4.93 -6.34
C ILE A 17 -15.36 4.90 -7.82
N PRO A 18 -14.66 5.90 -8.38
CA PRO A 18 -14.26 5.87 -9.79
C PRO A 18 -13.41 4.65 -10.15
N PHE A 19 -12.50 4.21 -9.26
CA PHE A 19 -11.66 3.03 -9.52
C PHE A 19 -12.47 1.73 -9.52
N LEU A 20 -13.42 1.59 -8.59
CA LEU A 20 -14.32 0.43 -8.55
C LEU A 20 -15.26 0.38 -9.76
N LEU A 21 -15.77 1.54 -10.19
CA LEU A 21 -16.58 1.63 -11.41
C LEU A 21 -15.75 1.30 -12.66
N ALA A 22 -14.52 1.80 -12.75
CA ALA A 22 -13.59 1.45 -13.83
C ALA A 22 -13.32 -0.06 -13.87
N LEU A 23 -13.19 -0.72 -12.71
CA LEU A 23 -13.05 -2.18 -12.62
C LEU A 23 -14.27 -2.92 -13.19
N VAL A 24 -15.49 -2.46 -12.90
CA VAL A 24 -16.73 -3.04 -13.46
C VAL A 24 -16.75 -2.86 -14.98
N VAL A 25 -16.44 -1.67 -15.47
CA VAL A 25 -16.39 -1.37 -16.90
C VAL A 25 -15.33 -2.23 -17.59
N PHE A 26 -14.12 -2.30 -17.06
CA PHE A 26 -13.03 -3.09 -17.63
C PHE A 26 -13.36 -4.59 -17.65
N ARG A 27 -13.98 -5.11 -16.59
CA ARG A 27 -14.38 -6.52 -16.50
C ARG A 27 -15.42 -6.92 -17.54
N TYR A 28 -16.37 -6.03 -17.83
CA TYR A 28 -17.52 -6.28 -18.68
C TYR A 28 -17.51 -5.42 -19.96
N TRP A 29 -16.35 -4.92 -20.39
CA TRP A 29 -16.23 -3.89 -21.45
C TRP A 29 -16.92 -4.22 -22.79
N ARG A 30 -17.19 -5.50 -23.07
CA ARG A 30 -17.92 -5.96 -24.27
C ARG A 30 -19.41 -6.19 -24.06
N LEU A 31 -19.90 -6.07 -22.84
CA LEU A 31 -21.26 -6.44 -22.43
C LEU A 31 -21.92 -5.26 -21.69
N PHE A 32 -22.74 -4.49 -22.40
CA PHE A 32 -23.39 -3.30 -21.83
C PHE A 32 -24.36 -3.62 -20.69
N LYS A 33 -25.16 -4.70 -20.81
CA LYS A 33 -26.16 -5.07 -19.79
C LYS A 33 -25.53 -5.36 -18.41
N PRO A 34 -24.48 -6.20 -18.29
CA PRO A 34 -23.75 -6.41 -17.04
C PRO A 34 -23.09 -5.15 -16.46
N ILE A 35 -22.59 -4.23 -17.29
CA ILE A 35 -22.05 -2.96 -16.81
C ILE A 35 -23.17 -2.17 -16.12
N LEU A 36 -24.29 -1.97 -16.82
CA LEU A 36 -25.40 -1.18 -16.29
C LEU A 36 -25.99 -1.80 -15.02
N SER A 37 -26.19 -3.12 -15.00
CA SER A 37 -26.70 -3.80 -13.80
C SER A 37 -25.71 -3.76 -12.64
N GLY A 38 -24.40 -3.90 -12.91
CA GLY A 38 -23.35 -3.79 -11.90
C GLY A 38 -23.27 -2.40 -11.28
N ILE A 39 -23.30 -1.35 -12.10
CA ILE A 39 -23.33 0.05 -11.66
C ILE A 39 -24.60 0.33 -10.85
N ALA A 40 -25.77 -0.09 -11.36
CA ALA A 40 -27.05 0.10 -10.66
C ALA A 40 -27.06 -0.60 -9.29
N LEU A 41 -26.59 -1.85 -9.22
CA LEU A 41 -26.50 -2.61 -7.96
C LEU A 41 -25.49 -1.98 -6.99
N PHE A 42 -24.37 -1.47 -7.50
CA PHE A 42 -23.37 -0.76 -6.71
C PHE A 42 -23.97 0.48 -6.05
N PHE A 43 -24.62 1.35 -6.82
CA PHE A 43 -25.25 2.56 -6.31
C PHE A 43 -26.43 2.27 -5.40
N LEU A 44 -27.27 1.28 -5.73
CA LEU A 44 -28.35 0.84 -4.85
C LEU A 44 -27.82 0.42 -3.48
N GLY A 45 -26.77 -0.42 -3.46
CA GLY A 45 -26.16 -0.86 -2.22
C GLY A 45 -25.45 0.24 -1.44
N CYS A 46 -24.99 1.32 -2.08
CA CYS A 46 -24.44 2.48 -1.38
C CYS A 46 -25.56 3.38 -0.86
N ALA A 47 -26.60 3.62 -1.67
CA ALA A 47 -27.77 4.40 -1.31
C ALA A 47 -28.45 3.82 -0.07
N LEU A 48 -28.69 2.51 -0.01
CA LEU A 48 -29.31 1.85 1.15
C LEU A 48 -28.57 2.14 2.48
N ILE A 49 -27.24 2.27 2.44
CA ILE A 49 -26.41 2.52 3.62
C ILE A 49 -26.28 4.01 3.93
N LEU A 50 -26.12 4.85 2.90
CA LEU A 50 -25.87 6.29 3.08
C LEU A 50 -27.16 7.10 3.32
N THR A 51 -28.30 6.65 2.79
CA THR A 51 -29.59 7.36 2.91
C THR A 51 -29.98 7.72 4.34
N PRO A 52 -29.94 6.82 5.34
CA PRO A 52 -30.33 7.19 6.71
C PRO A 52 -29.47 8.31 7.28
N LEU A 53 -28.16 8.30 6.99
CA LEU A 53 -27.25 9.36 7.42
C LEU A 53 -27.53 10.67 6.68
N LEU A 54 -27.72 10.61 5.36
CA LEU A 54 -27.99 11.80 4.54
C LEU A 54 -29.29 12.50 4.95
N ILE A 55 -30.34 11.74 5.30
CA ILE A 55 -31.59 12.30 5.84
C ILE A 55 -31.34 12.97 7.20
N ARG A 56 -30.58 12.33 8.09
CA ARG A 56 -30.21 12.91 9.39
C ARG A 56 -29.43 14.21 9.20
N ASN A 57 -28.41 14.20 8.34
CA ASN A 57 -27.56 15.35 8.13
C ASN A 57 -28.35 16.50 7.51
N HIS A 58 -29.20 16.24 6.51
CA HIS A 58 -30.05 17.27 5.93
C HIS A 58 -30.98 17.93 6.96
N LYS A 59 -31.52 17.18 7.93
CA LYS A 59 -32.31 17.74 9.02
C LYS A 59 -31.52 18.64 9.98
N ILE A 60 -30.22 18.41 10.14
CA ILE A 60 -29.36 19.15 11.07
C ILE A 60 -28.70 20.36 10.38
N THR A 61 -28.16 20.15 9.18
CA THR A 61 -27.31 21.11 8.47
C THR A 61 -27.99 21.76 7.27
N GLY A 62 -29.15 21.27 6.86
CA GLY A 62 -29.84 21.72 5.65
C GLY A 62 -29.24 21.16 4.35
N VAL A 63 -28.20 20.32 4.40
CA VAL A 63 -27.51 19.81 3.20
C VAL A 63 -27.39 18.28 3.16
N TYR A 64 -27.43 17.71 1.95
CA TYR A 64 -27.18 16.30 1.71
C TYR A 64 -25.67 16.04 1.57
N TRP A 65 -24.99 15.94 2.70
CA TRP A 65 -23.57 15.64 2.76
C TRP A 65 -23.29 14.55 3.80
N VAL A 66 -22.25 13.75 3.59
CA VAL A 66 -21.90 12.61 4.47
C VAL A 66 -21.27 13.09 5.78
N ASP A 67 -20.52 14.19 5.75
CA ASP A 67 -19.82 14.75 6.90
C ASP A 67 -20.30 16.19 7.20
N ASN A 68 -19.61 16.91 8.07
CA ASN A 68 -19.80 18.35 8.26
C ASN A 68 -19.22 19.11 7.05
N PRO A 69 -19.99 20.03 6.41
CA PRO A 69 -19.50 20.87 5.31
C PRO A 69 -18.20 21.62 5.64
N SER A 70 -18.03 22.09 6.88
CA SER A 70 -16.80 22.76 7.31
C SER A 70 -15.57 21.84 7.28
N SER A 71 -15.72 20.55 7.58
CA SER A 71 -14.66 19.55 7.47
C SER A 71 -14.20 19.33 6.02
N SER A 72 -15.06 19.62 5.04
CA SER A 72 -14.71 19.51 3.62
C SER A 72 -13.78 20.62 3.13
N ALA A 73 -13.58 21.68 3.91
CA ALA A 73 -12.64 22.75 3.58
C ALA A 73 -11.18 22.26 3.56
N GLY A 74 -10.85 21.23 4.34
CA GLY A 74 -9.53 20.58 4.27
C GLY A 74 -9.23 19.98 2.90
N LEU A 75 -10.27 19.49 2.18
CA LEU A 75 -10.10 18.80 0.91
C LEU A 75 -9.64 19.70 -0.23
N TYR A 76 -10.16 20.93 -0.35
CA TYR A 76 -9.69 21.83 -1.41
C TYR A 76 -8.34 22.46 -1.06
N ARG A 77 -8.05 22.72 0.23
CA ARG A 77 -6.76 23.27 0.68
C ARG A 77 -5.58 22.40 0.29
N TYR A 78 -5.79 21.09 0.22
CA TYR A 78 -4.79 20.13 -0.30
C TYR A 78 -4.38 20.42 -1.75
N TYR A 79 -5.24 21.03 -2.55
CA TYR A 79 -4.94 21.35 -3.95
C TYR A 79 -4.50 22.79 -4.18
N THR A 80 -4.53 23.64 -3.15
CA THR A 80 -4.20 25.07 -3.25
C THR A 80 -3.00 25.53 -2.42
N MET A 81 -2.61 24.80 -1.37
CA MET A 81 -1.51 25.24 -0.48
C MET A 81 -0.11 24.98 -1.03
N ASP A 82 0.07 23.96 -1.88
CA ASP A 82 1.39 23.54 -2.41
C ASP A 82 1.45 23.62 -3.95
N THR A 83 0.51 24.37 -4.53
CA THR A 83 0.46 24.67 -5.96
C THR A 83 0.56 26.18 -6.11
N ASP A 84 1.23 26.65 -7.17
CA ASP A 84 1.28 28.08 -7.51
C ASP A 84 -0.06 28.58 -8.12
N LEU A 85 -1.16 27.91 -7.78
CA LEU A 85 -2.49 28.20 -8.28
C LEU A 85 -3.12 29.31 -7.45
N GLU A 86 -3.14 30.51 -8.02
CA GLU A 86 -3.94 31.61 -7.50
C GLU A 86 -5.42 31.36 -7.82
N LEU A 87 -6.14 30.73 -6.88
CA LEU A 87 -7.59 30.52 -6.98
C LEU A 87 -8.32 31.49 -6.06
N ASP A 88 -9.37 32.11 -6.60
CA ASP A 88 -10.31 32.89 -5.80
C ASP A 88 -11.11 31.94 -4.88
N ILE A 89 -11.09 32.23 -3.58
CA ILE A 89 -11.79 31.46 -2.55
C ILE A 89 -12.87 32.38 -1.98
N PRO A 90 -14.10 32.33 -2.51
CA PRO A 90 -15.16 33.22 -2.04
C PRO A 90 -15.48 32.94 -0.56
N GLU A 91 -15.91 33.98 0.15
CA GLU A 91 -16.44 33.82 1.50
C GLU A 91 -17.77 33.06 1.44
N ALA A 92 -18.04 32.26 2.47
CA ALA A 92 -19.27 31.49 2.59
C ALA A 92 -19.80 31.64 4.01
N GLU A 93 -21.03 32.13 4.13
CA GLU A 93 -21.67 32.38 5.44
C GLU A 93 -22.53 31.20 5.88
N THR A 94 -23.05 30.42 4.93
CA THR A 94 -23.89 29.26 5.19
C THR A 94 -23.19 27.94 4.84
N GLN A 95 -23.57 26.85 5.52
CA GLN A 95 -23.03 25.50 5.25
C GLN A 95 -23.29 25.01 3.80
N ALA A 96 -24.38 25.47 3.18
CA ALA A 96 -24.68 25.15 1.79
C ALA A 96 -23.76 25.89 0.81
N GLU A 97 -23.46 27.16 1.09
CA GLU A 97 -22.50 27.95 0.32
C GLU A 97 -21.07 27.41 0.52
N GLU A 98 -20.70 27.02 1.74
CA GLU A 98 -19.40 26.41 2.01
C GLU A 98 -19.19 25.16 1.17
N LEU A 99 -20.18 24.26 1.13
CA LEU A 99 -20.08 23.03 0.34
C LEU A 99 -19.97 23.35 -1.16
N ARG A 100 -20.79 24.27 -1.67
CA ARG A 100 -20.76 24.68 -3.08
C ARG A 100 -19.40 25.28 -3.45
N ARG A 101 -18.87 26.18 -2.61
CA ARG A 101 -17.53 26.76 -2.76
C ARG A 101 -16.47 25.67 -2.77
N ASN A 102 -16.47 24.76 -1.80
CA ASN A 102 -15.42 23.76 -1.70
C ASN A 102 -15.39 22.85 -2.95
N ILE A 103 -16.57 22.49 -3.48
CA ILE A 103 -16.70 21.74 -4.73
C ILE A 103 -16.22 22.59 -5.92
N SER A 104 -16.61 23.87 -6.00
CA SER A 104 -16.24 24.73 -7.13
C SER A 104 -14.73 25.02 -7.17
N VAL A 105 -14.12 25.34 -6.03
CA VAL A 105 -12.67 25.57 -5.90
C VAL A 105 -11.90 24.30 -6.24
N MET A 106 -12.29 23.14 -5.70
CA MET A 106 -11.66 21.86 -6.03
C MET A 106 -11.76 21.54 -7.53
N THR A 107 -12.93 21.77 -8.13
CA THR A 107 -13.14 21.54 -9.57
C THR A 107 -12.27 22.49 -10.40
N ASN A 108 -12.21 23.77 -10.04
CA ASN A 108 -11.41 24.76 -10.73
C ASN A 108 -9.91 24.44 -10.61
N ALA A 109 -9.45 24.05 -9.42
CA ALA A 109 -8.08 23.59 -9.19
C ALA A 109 -7.72 22.42 -10.11
N LEU A 110 -8.58 21.39 -10.18
CA LEU A 110 -8.35 20.21 -11.01
C LEU A 110 -8.29 20.52 -12.51
N ILE A 111 -9.08 21.50 -12.98
CA ILE A 111 -9.10 21.89 -14.40
C ILE A 111 -7.89 22.76 -14.75
N THR A 112 -7.57 23.74 -13.90
CA THR A 112 -6.51 24.73 -14.18
C THR A 112 -5.11 24.19 -13.91
N GLY A 113 -4.94 23.39 -12.87
CA GLY A 113 -3.66 22.86 -12.42
C GLY A 113 -3.52 21.35 -12.56
N PHE A 114 -4.17 20.73 -13.56
CA PHE A 114 -4.18 19.27 -13.73
C PHE A 114 -2.77 18.66 -13.70
N GLY A 115 -1.80 19.31 -14.37
CA GLY A 115 -0.41 18.85 -14.42
C GLY A 115 0.25 18.84 -13.03
N ASP A 116 0.22 19.97 -12.34
CA ASP A 116 0.83 20.14 -11.03
C ASP A 116 0.17 19.22 -9.99
N ILE A 117 -1.16 19.17 -9.99
CA ILE A 117 -1.93 18.28 -9.10
C ILE A 117 -1.60 16.81 -9.40
N SER A 118 -1.49 16.41 -10.66
CA SER A 118 -1.11 15.03 -11.00
C SER A 118 0.28 14.69 -10.49
N SER A 119 1.24 15.62 -10.61
CA SER A 119 2.60 15.44 -10.09
C SER A 119 2.61 15.32 -8.56
N LEU A 120 1.81 16.13 -7.87
CA LEU A 120 1.65 16.12 -6.42
C LEU A 120 1.02 14.81 -5.93
N ILE A 121 -0.01 14.32 -6.64
CA ILE A 121 -0.63 13.01 -6.37
C ILE A 121 0.39 11.90 -6.57
N MET A 122 1.20 11.96 -7.63
CA MET A 122 2.23 10.95 -7.88
C MET A 122 3.36 10.99 -6.85
N ASP A 123 3.83 12.16 -6.41
CA ASP A 123 4.79 12.28 -5.31
C ASP A 123 4.23 11.65 -4.04
N ASN A 124 2.99 11.97 -3.69
CA ASN A 124 2.36 11.42 -2.49
C ASN A 124 2.14 9.90 -2.63
N PHE A 125 1.78 9.41 -3.81
CA PHE A 125 1.68 7.96 -4.08
C PHE A 125 3.03 7.27 -3.89
N MET A 126 4.10 7.78 -4.50
CA MET A 126 5.45 7.20 -4.36
C MET A 126 5.94 7.25 -2.92
N ARG A 127 5.65 8.33 -2.19
CA ARG A 127 5.92 8.45 -0.76
C ARG A 127 5.15 7.42 0.06
N ASN A 128 3.91 7.13 -0.31
CA ASN A 128 3.09 6.10 0.32
C ASN A 128 3.70 4.72 0.11
N GLU A 129 4.02 4.35 -1.13
CA GLU A 129 4.66 3.06 -1.46
C GLU A 129 6.02 2.90 -0.76
N ALA A 130 6.84 3.96 -0.74
CA ALA A 130 8.10 3.98 -0.02
C ALA A 130 7.88 3.79 1.48
N SER A 131 6.91 4.50 2.08
CA SER A 131 6.55 4.33 3.48
C SER A 131 6.11 2.90 3.79
N SER A 132 5.27 2.32 2.94
CA SER A 132 4.81 0.93 3.08
C SER A 132 5.98 -0.05 3.02
N PHE A 133 6.95 0.17 2.14
CA PHE A 133 8.14 -0.65 2.08
C PHE A 133 9.03 -0.51 3.33
N LEU A 134 9.18 0.71 3.85
CA LEU A 134 10.02 1.00 5.04
C LEU A 134 9.47 0.43 6.36
N THR A 135 8.24 -0.09 6.35
CA THR A 135 7.70 -0.88 7.47
C THR A 135 8.33 -2.27 7.59
N LEU A 136 8.86 -2.81 6.49
CA LEU A 136 9.66 -4.03 6.50
C LEU A 136 10.94 -3.82 7.31
N PRO A 137 11.59 -4.88 7.83
CA PRO A 137 12.82 -4.72 8.57
C PRO A 137 13.92 -4.16 7.66
N VAL A 138 14.12 -2.84 7.65
CA VAL A 138 15.11 -2.11 6.82
C VAL A 138 16.14 -1.32 7.65
N ARG A 139 16.18 -1.53 8.98
CA ARG A 139 16.93 -0.69 9.93
C ARG A 139 18.31 -1.24 10.34
N LEU A 140 18.91 -2.25 9.68
CA LEU A 140 20.26 -2.63 10.12
C LEU A 140 21.29 -1.61 9.62
N GLY A 141 22.02 -1.04 10.57
CA GLY A 141 23.05 -0.04 10.33
C GLY A 141 22.71 1.32 10.95
N ASN A 142 21.43 1.62 11.17
CA ASN A 142 20.95 2.86 11.81
C ASN A 142 20.16 2.55 13.09
N GLN A 143 20.58 1.55 13.86
CA GLN A 143 19.86 1.19 15.08
C GLN A 143 20.12 2.22 16.18
N PRO A 144 19.09 2.53 17.01
CA PRO A 144 19.31 3.34 18.20
C PRO A 144 20.33 2.65 19.11
N ALA A 145 21.06 3.45 19.91
CA ALA A 145 21.98 2.88 20.88
C ALA A 145 21.21 1.96 21.84
N LEU A 146 21.87 0.92 22.37
CA LEU A 146 21.23 -0.01 23.31
C LEU A 146 20.58 0.72 24.50
N MET A 147 21.19 1.80 24.97
CA MET A 147 20.63 2.62 26.04
C MET A 147 19.34 3.34 25.65
N ASP A 148 19.17 3.70 24.37
CA ASP A 148 17.95 4.32 23.86
C ASP A 148 16.82 3.30 23.64
N LEU A 149 17.15 2.00 23.55
CA LEU A 149 16.16 0.91 23.58
C LEU A 149 15.62 0.66 25.00
N LEU A 150 16.47 0.89 26.01
CA LEU A 150 16.10 0.72 27.42
C LEU A 150 15.44 1.97 28.01
N MET A 151 15.76 3.15 27.47
CA MET A 151 15.16 4.42 27.83
C MET A 151 14.63 5.09 26.57
N ILE A 152 13.30 5.17 26.43
CA ILE A 152 12.66 5.86 25.31
C ILE A 152 12.95 7.37 25.43
N ARG A 153 14.10 7.79 24.91
CA ARG A 153 14.52 9.19 24.85
C ARG A 153 14.01 9.89 23.61
N GLU A 154 13.93 9.13 22.52
CA GLU A 154 13.35 9.57 21.26
C GLU A 154 12.24 8.61 20.82
N PRO A 155 11.23 9.11 20.07
CA PRO A 155 10.24 8.23 19.50
C PRO A 155 10.89 7.24 18.53
N PHE A 156 10.51 5.97 18.60
CA PHE A 156 11.07 4.92 17.73
C PHE A 156 10.81 5.16 16.21
N TRP A 157 9.96 6.13 15.89
CA TRP A 157 9.61 6.59 14.54
C TRP A 157 10.34 7.86 14.09
N ALA A 158 11.17 8.47 14.95
CA ALA A 158 11.97 9.64 14.59
C ALA A 158 13.15 9.22 13.69
N GLU A 159 13.18 9.74 12.45
CA GLU A 159 14.32 9.93 11.53
C GLU A 159 15.44 8.87 11.38
N PHE A 160 15.27 7.61 11.76
CA PHE A 160 16.30 6.58 11.49
C PHE A 160 16.49 6.23 10.00
N TYR A 161 15.56 6.65 9.14
CA TYR A 161 15.60 6.41 7.69
C TYR A 161 16.35 7.51 6.91
N SER A 162 16.69 8.64 7.54
CA SER A 162 17.34 9.77 6.86
C SER A 162 18.85 9.58 6.68
N GLN A 163 19.45 8.62 7.40
CA GLN A 163 20.89 8.39 7.34
C GLN A 163 21.26 7.33 6.28
N PRO A 164 22.13 7.67 5.31
CA PRO A 164 22.58 6.73 4.29
C PRO A 164 23.47 5.64 4.91
N SER A 165 23.09 4.38 4.72
CA SER A 165 23.86 3.22 5.19
C SER A 165 23.84 2.12 4.13
N VAL A 166 25.02 1.56 3.83
CA VAL A 166 25.17 0.46 2.85
C VAL A 166 24.37 -0.77 3.30
N LEU A 167 24.33 -1.03 4.61
CA LEU A 167 23.56 -2.14 5.17
C LEU A 167 22.05 -1.94 4.96
N ASN A 168 21.54 -0.72 5.16
CA ASN A 168 20.13 -0.42 4.86
C ASN A 168 19.81 -0.68 3.38
N VAL A 169 20.68 -0.27 2.45
CA VAL A 169 20.50 -0.52 1.01
C VAL A 169 20.50 -2.02 0.69
N LEU A 170 21.43 -2.77 1.28
CA LEU A 170 21.49 -4.23 1.10
C LEU A 170 20.20 -4.90 1.58
N ILE A 171 19.70 -4.50 2.75
CA ILE A 171 18.48 -5.07 3.32
C ILE A 171 17.24 -4.64 2.56
N PHE A 172 17.21 -3.41 2.07
CA PHE A 172 16.19 -2.97 1.13
C PHE A 172 16.13 -3.91 -0.08
N ILE A 173 17.28 -4.21 -0.69
CA ILE A 173 17.36 -5.15 -1.82
C ILE A 173 16.87 -6.55 -1.41
N ILE A 174 17.30 -7.07 -0.25
CA ILE A 174 16.85 -8.38 0.26
C ILE A 174 15.33 -8.41 0.43
N ASN A 175 14.74 -7.38 1.03
CA ASN A 175 13.30 -7.27 1.22
C ASN A 175 12.54 -7.20 -0.11
N ALA A 176 13.08 -6.48 -1.10
CA ALA A 176 12.50 -6.40 -2.44
C ALA A 176 12.55 -7.76 -3.16
N VAL A 177 13.65 -8.51 -3.01
CA VAL A 177 13.77 -9.88 -3.52
C VAL A 177 12.74 -10.80 -2.87
N LEU A 178 12.59 -10.75 -1.53
CA LEU A 178 11.60 -11.56 -0.82
C LEU A 178 10.16 -11.23 -1.26
N LEU A 179 9.80 -9.95 -1.35
CA LEU A 179 8.50 -9.53 -1.89
C LEU A 179 8.26 -10.07 -3.31
N SER A 180 9.28 -9.98 -4.16
CA SER A 180 9.20 -10.46 -5.55
C SER A 180 9.05 -11.98 -5.63
N LEU A 181 9.74 -12.73 -4.77
CA LEU A 181 9.60 -14.18 -4.65
C LEU A 181 8.19 -14.57 -4.20
N GLY A 182 7.67 -13.92 -3.17
CA GLY A 182 6.33 -14.22 -2.66
C GLY A 182 5.23 -13.88 -3.67
N PHE A 183 5.35 -12.75 -4.37
CA PHE A 183 4.47 -12.41 -5.48
C PHE A 183 4.55 -13.46 -6.59
N SER A 184 5.76 -13.85 -7.01
CA SER A 184 6.00 -14.85 -8.05
C SER A 184 5.39 -16.21 -7.68
N SER A 185 5.60 -16.68 -6.45
CA SER A 185 5.06 -17.94 -5.93
C SER A 185 3.52 -17.91 -5.91
N ALA A 186 2.91 -16.81 -5.42
CA ALA A 186 1.46 -16.63 -5.45
C ALA A 186 0.90 -16.57 -6.88
N TYR A 187 1.60 -15.88 -7.78
CA TYR A 187 1.17 -15.68 -9.17
C TYR A 187 1.17 -16.98 -9.97
N LYS A 188 2.21 -17.81 -9.83
CA LYS A 188 2.31 -19.12 -10.49
C LYS A 188 1.12 -20.02 -10.18
N ASN A 189 0.68 -20.02 -8.93
CA ASN A 189 -0.42 -20.88 -8.48
C ASN A 189 -1.80 -20.30 -8.82
N ARG A 190 -2.00 -18.99 -8.59
CA ARG A 190 -3.30 -18.33 -8.70
C ARG A 190 -3.16 -16.89 -9.21
N PRO A 191 -2.97 -16.66 -10.51
CA PRO A 191 -2.62 -15.33 -11.04
C PRO A 191 -3.74 -14.29 -10.86
N LYS A 192 -5.00 -14.67 -11.10
CA LYS A 192 -6.16 -13.77 -10.99
C LYS A 192 -6.34 -13.17 -9.59
N PRO A 193 -6.46 -13.96 -8.50
CA PRO A 193 -6.59 -13.40 -7.16
C PRO A 193 -5.32 -12.67 -6.72
N THR A 194 -4.12 -13.11 -7.13
CA THR A 194 -2.86 -12.41 -6.82
C THR A 194 -2.83 -11.00 -7.42
N ILE A 195 -3.18 -10.85 -8.71
CA ILE A 195 -3.30 -9.52 -9.34
C ILE A 195 -4.39 -8.71 -8.66
N ALA A 196 -5.55 -9.29 -8.38
CA ALA A 196 -6.64 -8.57 -7.73
C ALA A 196 -6.23 -8.06 -6.34
N PHE A 197 -5.50 -8.87 -5.57
CA PHE A 197 -4.97 -8.52 -4.26
C PHE A 197 -3.95 -7.38 -4.34
N LEU A 198 -2.99 -7.45 -5.26
CA LEU A 198 -2.05 -6.34 -5.49
C LEU A 198 -2.77 -5.07 -5.99
N ALA A 199 -3.73 -5.21 -6.90
CA ALA A 199 -4.49 -4.09 -7.43
C ALA A 199 -5.29 -3.37 -6.33
N LEU A 200 -5.84 -4.09 -5.36
CA LEU A 200 -6.52 -3.48 -4.21
C LEU A 200 -5.57 -2.62 -3.37
N HIS A 201 -4.33 -3.08 -3.14
CA HIS A 201 -3.30 -2.29 -2.46
C HIS A 201 -2.98 -1.00 -3.23
N ILE A 202 -2.68 -1.12 -4.53
CA ILE A 202 -2.33 0.03 -5.38
C ILE A 202 -3.50 1.02 -5.50
N ILE A 203 -4.73 0.53 -5.70
CA ILE A 203 -5.93 1.38 -5.79
C ILE A 203 -6.16 2.10 -4.46
N TYR A 204 -5.96 1.43 -3.33
CA TYR A 204 -6.09 2.06 -2.01
C TYR A 204 -5.04 3.14 -1.80
N SER A 205 -3.77 2.85 -2.08
CA SER A 205 -2.66 3.78 -1.93
C SER A 205 -2.82 5.00 -2.85
N LEU A 206 -3.22 4.78 -4.11
CA LEU A 206 -3.52 5.85 -5.06
C LEU A 206 -4.73 6.68 -4.62
N SER A 207 -5.78 6.04 -4.12
CA SER A 207 -6.95 6.74 -3.56
C SER A 207 -6.57 7.61 -2.37
N SER A 208 -5.65 7.15 -1.51
CA SER A 208 -5.09 7.94 -0.41
C SER A 208 -4.26 9.11 -0.92
N ALA A 209 -3.53 8.90 -2.03
CA ALA A 209 -2.68 9.92 -2.62
C ALA A 209 -3.46 11.08 -3.26
N VAL A 210 -4.61 10.80 -3.88
CA VAL A 210 -5.50 11.83 -4.41
C VAL A 210 -5.88 12.85 -3.33
N VAL A 211 -6.23 12.39 -2.13
CA VAL A 211 -6.58 13.26 -1.00
C VAL A 211 -5.38 13.67 -0.14
N ARG A 212 -4.15 13.46 -0.65
CA ARG A 212 -2.88 13.82 0.00
C ARG A 212 -2.74 13.28 1.42
N LEU A 213 -3.27 12.10 1.66
CA LEU A 213 -3.08 11.39 2.91
C LEU A 213 -1.88 10.49 2.79
N SER A 214 -0.88 10.80 3.60
CA SER A 214 0.36 10.05 3.72
C SER A 214 0.68 9.79 5.18
N GLY A 215 1.59 8.84 5.40
CA GLY A 215 2.00 8.41 6.73
C GLY A 215 1.28 7.15 7.20
N TRP A 216 1.93 6.49 8.16
CA TRP A 216 1.62 5.15 8.60
C TRP A 216 0.14 4.95 8.96
N ARG A 217 -0.51 5.90 9.66
CA ARG A 217 -1.92 5.79 10.09
C ARG A 217 -2.92 5.65 8.94
N PHE A 218 -2.62 6.20 7.77
CA PHE A 218 -3.54 6.20 6.64
C PHE A 218 -3.33 5.00 5.73
N ILE A 219 -2.08 4.56 5.56
CA ILE A 219 -1.73 3.49 4.61
C ILE A 219 -1.72 2.11 5.27
N GLN A 220 -1.53 2.02 6.59
CA GLN A 220 -1.45 0.77 7.35
C GLN A 220 -2.60 -0.21 7.10
N SER A 221 -3.80 0.28 6.76
CA SER A 221 -4.95 -0.57 6.43
C SER A 221 -4.77 -1.38 5.13
N ALA A 222 -3.82 -1.02 4.26
CA ALA A 222 -3.46 -1.74 3.05
C ALA A 222 -2.05 -2.36 3.11
N ASP A 223 -1.19 -1.97 4.05
CA ASP A 223 0.19 -2.50 4.17
C ASP A 223 0.25 -4.01 4.42
N TRP A 224 -0.76 -4.57 5.10
CA TRP A 224 -0.83 -6.02 5.35
C TRP A 224 -0.83 -6.86 4.07
N MET A 225 -1.23 -6.27 2.94
CA MET A 225 -1.18 -6.92 1.64
C MET A 225 0.26 -7.12 1.17
N LEU A 226 1.14 -6.13 1.39
CA LEU A 226 2.58 -6.28 1.15
C LEU A 226 3.21 -7.26 2.14
N TYR A 227 2.81 -7.25 3.42
CA TYR A 227 3.29 -8.22 4.41
C TYR A 227 2.97 -9.66 4.02
N THR A 228 1.83 -9.86 3.37
CA THR A 228 1.43 -11.18 2.87
C THR A 228 2.39 -11.67 1.79
N PHE A 229 2.73 -10.83 0.81
CA PHE A 229 3.74 -11.18 -0.19
C PHE A 229 5.12 -11.37 0.42
N PHE A 230 5.50 -10.54 1.39
CA PHE A 230 6.78 -10.68 2.08
C PHE A 230 6.87 -12.02 2.84
N ALA A 231 5.81 -12.40 3.57
CA ALA A 231 5.73 -13.66 4.30
C ALA A 231 5.78 -14.88 3.35
N LEU A 232 5.06 -14.83 2.23
CA LEU A 232 5.16 -15.86 1.18
C LEU A 232 6.57 -15.96 0.61
N GLY A 233 7.26 -14.82 0.45
CA GLY A 233 8.65 -14.75 0.03
C GLY A 233 9.60 -15.44 1.00
N LEU A 234 9.39 -15.25 2.30
CA LEU A 234 10.16 -15.95 3.34
C LEU A 234 9.94 -17.46 3.28
N VAL A 235 8.69 -17.91 3.13
CA VAL A 235 8.37 -19.35 3.00
C VAL A 235 9.05 -19.94 1.77
N GLU A 236 8.96 -19.26 0.63
CA GLU A 236 9.61 -19.69 -0.61
C GLU A 236 11.13 -19.73 -0.48
N ALA A 237 11.74 -18.72 0.15
CA ALA A 237 13.18 -18.69 0.40
C ALA A 237 13.63 -19.87 1.29
N ILE A 238 12.89 -20.16 2.37
CA ILE A 238 13.16 -21.31 3.24
C ILE A 238 13.03 -22.62 2.46
N HIS A 239 11.97 -22.75 1.64
CA HIS A 239 11.78 -23.93 0.80
C HIS A 239 12.97 -24.16 -0.15
N LEU A 240 13.39 -23.13 -0.89
CA LEU A 240 14.53 -23.19 -1.80
C LEU A 240 15.85 -23.53 -1.08
N LEU A 241 16.07 -22.97 0.11
CA LEU A 241 17.22 -23.31 0.94
C LEU A 241 17.18 -24.77 1.39
N SER A 242 16.00 -25.26 1.81
CA SER A 242 15.83 -26.63 2.29
C SER A 242 16.03 -27.68 1.18
N GLU A 243 15.53 -27.43 -0.03
CA GLU A 243 15.73 -28.31 -1.19
C GLU A 243 17.20 -28.37 -1.59
N ASN A 244 17.89 -27.23 -1.59
CA ASN A 244 19.32 -27.19 -1.92
C ASN A 244 20.19 -27.81 -0.82
N PHE A 245 19.80 -27.69 0.45
CA PHE A 245 20.49 -28.33 1.57
C PHE A 245 20.30 -29.85 1.58
N THR A 246 19.09 -30.36 1.28
CA THR A 246 18.82 -31.80 1.18
C THR A 246 19.41 -32.44 -0.08
N ARG A 247 19.57 -31.68 -1.17
CA ARG A 247 20.32 -32.11 -2.37
C ARG A 247 21.84 -31.98 -2.22
N TRP A 248 22.33 -31.42 -1.11
CA TRP A 248 23.76 -31.41 -0.82
C TRP A 248 24.24 -32.86 -0.73
N PRO A 249 25.19 -33.31 -1.56
CA PRO A 249 25.65 -34.68 -1.50
C PRO A 249 26.29 -34.88 -0.12
N HIS A 250 25.70 -35.73 0.71
CA HIS A 250 26.35 -36.26 1.92
C HIS A 250 27.62 -37.09 1.61
N SER A 251 28.08 -37.13 0.35
CA SER A 251 29.37 -37.69 -0.07
C SER A 251 30.49 -36.64 -0.05
N THR A 252 30.57 -35.82 0.99
CA THR A 252 31.77 -35.01 1.24
C THR A 252 32.89 -35.91 1.73
N ALA A 253 33.98 -35.98 0.94
CA ALA A 253 35.38 -36.32 1.24
C ALA A 253 35.71 -37.42 2.28
N PHE A 254 35.09 -37.41 3.45
CA PHE A 254 35.21 -38.38 4.54
C PHE A 254 34.87 -39.81 4.09
N THR A 255 33.80 -40.01 3.31
CA THR A 255 33.44 -41.34 2.77
C THR A 255 34.48 -41.83 1.74
N ARG A 256 35.00 -40.93 0.89
CA ARG A 256 36.10 -41.23 -0.04
C ARG A 256 37.45 -41.47 0.67
N MET A 257 37.63 -40.91 1.87
CA MET A 257 38.80 -41.16 2.71
C MET A 257 38.74 -42.55 3.37
N LEU A 258 37.55 -43.01 3.73
CA LEU A 258 37.33 -44.35 4.32
C LEU A 258 37.34 -45.47 3.25
N GLU A 259 37.02 -45.16 2.01
CA GLU A 259 36.97 -46.13 0.90
C GLU A 259 38.29 -46.34 0.15
N ASN A 260 39.40 -45.68 0.54
CA ASN A 260 40.70 -45.87 -0.10
C ASN A 260 41.56 -46.92 0.65
N PRO A 261 41.66 -48.18 0.18
CA PRO A 261 42.40 -49.24 0.87
C PRO A 261 43.89 -49.26 0.49
N GLN A 262 44.44 -48.18 -0.07
CA GLN A 262 45.79 -48.13 -0.63
C GLN A 262 46.88 -47.70 0.38
N ILE A 263 46.77 -48.11 1.64
CA ILE A 263 47.94 -48.16 2.53
C ILE A 263 48.27 -49.64 2.76
N LYS A 264 48.93 -50.24 1.76
CA LYS A 264 49.68 -51.48 1.97
C LYS A 264 50.86 -51.14 2.89
N PRO A 265 51.00 -51.77 4.08
CA PRO A 265 52.21 -51.61 4.87
C PRO A 265 53.41 -52.16 4.06
N PRO A 266 54.60 -51.53 4.16
CA PRO A 266 55.78 -52.00 3.45
C PRO A 266 56.12 -53.43 3.88
N ALA A 267 56.45 -54.26 2.90
CA ALA A 267 56.90 -55.63 3.13
C ALA A 267 58.11 -55.61 4.08
N GLY A 268 57.99 -56.35 5.19
CA GLY A 268 59.08 -56.53 6.14
C GLY A 268 60.30 -57.16 5.48
N PRO A 269 61.51 -56.92 6.01
CA PRO A 269 62.73 -57.49 5.45
C PRO A 269 62.71 -59.02 5.62
N ASN A 270 62.99 -59.73 4.54
CA ASN A 270 63.21 -61.17 4.55
C ASN A 270 64.50 -61.48 5.31
N THR A 271 64.35 -62.04 6.52
CA THR A 271 65.36 -62.85 7.21
C THR A 271 64.66 -63.93 8.02
#